data_AF-A0A6G5A4H3-F1
#
_entry.id   AF-A0A6G5A4H3-F1
#
_cell.length_a   1.000
_cell.length_b   1.000
_cell.length_c   1.000
_cell.angle_alpha   90.00
_cell.angle_beta   90.00
_cell.angle_gamma   90.00
#
_symmetry.space_group_name_H-M   'P 1'
#
loop_
_entity.id
_entity.type
_entity.pdbx_description
1 polymer ?
#
loop_
_entity_poly.entity_id
_entity_poly.type
_entity_poly.pdbx_seq_one_letter_code
_entity_poly.pdbx_strand_id
1 'polypeptide(L)'
;MSQEHCSQNHRYLSNCMNLDSFLVIVMLITYLEQCSTTQLQNSTAAGRECWFNWTKIVDGQTHGLETPCVGLNCTNGTLTLIDCNTTKPEREDGCERERHSGTYPECCKWVRAC
;
A
#
# COMPACT_ATOMS: atom_id res chain seq x y z
N MET A 1 -0.52 23.84 -57.76
CA MET A 1 -0.75 25.14 -57.08
C MET A 1 -2.24 25.27 -56.84
N SER A 2 -2.57 25.84 -55.67
CA SER A 2 -3.85 25.81 -54.96
C SER A 2 -4.98 26.63 -55.60
N GLN A 3 -6.23 26.22 -55.38
CA GLN A 3 -7.39 26.98 -54.83
C GLN A 3 -8.71 26.29 -55.22
N GLU A 4 -9.45 25.70 -54.29
CA GLU A 4 -10.45 26.28 -53.36
C GLU A 4 -11.88 26.40 -53.94
N HIS A 5 -12.82 25.78 -53.23
CA HIS A 5 -14.26 26.05 -53.12
C HIS A 5 -15.11 25.91 -54.42
N CYS A 6 -16.31 25.32 -54.42
CA CYS A 6 -17.32 25.23 -53.37
C CYS A 6 -18.45 24.28 -53.79
N SER A 7 -19.20 23.81 -52.79
CA SER A 7 -20.66 23.66 -52.82
C SER A 7 -21.30 22.36 -53.37
N GLN A 8 -22.06 21.77 -52.44
CA GLN A 8 -23.40 21.17 -52.59
C GLN A 8 -23.55 19.69 -52.90
N ASN A 9 -24.25 19.06 -51.94
CA ASN A 9 -25.15 17.92 -52.07
C ASN A 9 -24.56 16.52 -52.26
N HIS A 10 -24.13 15.93 -51.15
CA HIS A 10 -24.31 14.48 -50.94
C HIS A 10 -24.81 14.19 -49.53
N ARG A 11 -25.99 14.75 -49.22
CA ARG A 11 -26.69 14.64 -47.93
C ARG A 11 -27.52 13.36 -47.76
N TYR A 12 -27.31 12.30 -48.54
CA TYR A 12 -28.27 11.19 -48.61
C TYR A 12 -27.71 9.75 -48.76
N LEU A 13 -26.43 9.50 -48.48
CA LEU A 13 -25.88 8.12 -48.59
C LEU A 13 -25.06 7.63 -47.39
N SER A 14 -25.16 8.28 -46.22
CA SER A 14 -24.34 7.92 -45.05
C SER A 14 -25.15 7.63 -43.78
N ASN A 15 -26.32 7.00 -43.88
CA ASN A 15 -27.21 6.76 -42.72
C ASN A 15 -27.64 5.30 -42.46
N CYS A 16 -27.08 4.28 -43.14
CA CYS A 16 -27.51 2.89 -42.90
C CYS A 16 -26.42 1.95 -42.34
N MET A 17 -25.19 2.42 -42.08
CA MET A 17 -24.08 1.55 -41.63
C MET A 17 -23.45 1.97 -40.29
N ASN A 18 -24.14 2.74 -39.45
CA ASN A 18 -23.52 3.26 -38.21
C ASN A 18 -24.37 3.16 -36.95
N LEU A 19 -25.54 2.50 -36.96
CA LEU A 19 -26.28 2.28 -35.71
C LEU A 19 -25.70 1.10 -34.92
N ASP A 20 -25.48 -0.05 -35.58
CA ASP A 20 -24.93 -1.24 -34.92
C ASP A 20 -23.49 -1.02 -34.42
N SER A 21 -22.67 -0.34 -35.22
CA SER A 21 -21.31 0.05 -34.83
C SER A 21 -21.31 0.97 -33.61
N PHE A 22 -22.22 1.95 -33.58
CA PHE A 22 -22.35 2.86 -32.44
C PHE A 22 -22.82 2.12 -31.18
N LEU A 23 -23.78 1.20 -31.30
CA LEU A 23 -24.25 0.38 -30.18
C LEU A 23 -23.13 -0.51 -29.61
N VAL A 24 -22.29 -1.10 -30.46
CA VAL A 24 -21.13 -1.91 -30.03
C VAL A 24 -20.09 -1.05 -29.32
N ILE A 25 -19.79 0.14 -29.82
CA ILE A 25 -18.85 1.08 -29.19
C ILE A 25 -19.37 1.53 -27.83
N VAL A 26 -20.66 1.88 -27.72
CA VAL A 26 -21.26 2.28 -26.43
C VAL A 26 -21.30 1.11 -25.44
N MET A 27 -21.59 -0.11 -25.90
CA MET A 27 -21.47 -1.33 -25.08
C MET A 27 -20.04 -1.53 -24.55
N LEU A 28 -19.03 -1.41 -25.41
CA LEU A 28 -17.63 -1.57 -25.02
C LEU A 28 -17.19 -0.50 -24.02
N ILE A 29 -17.57 0.76 -24.22
CA ILE A 29 -17.23 1.87 -23.31
C ILE A 29 -17.90 1.65 -21.94
N THR A 30 -19.18 1.29 -21.91
CA THR A 30 -19.89 1.05 -20.64
C THR A 30 -19.34 -0.19 -19.91
N TYR A 31 -18.92 -1.24 -20.63
CA TYR A 31 -18.26 -2.40 -20.04
C TYR A 31 -16.87 -2.05 -19.44
N LEU A 32 -16.11 -1.19 -20.13
CA LEU A 32 -14.80 -0.71 -19.64
C LEU A 32 -14.94 0.16 -18.38
N GLU A 33 -15.96 1.01 -18.30
CA GLU A 33 -16.24 1.84 -17.10
C GLU A 33 -16.71 1.03 -15.88
N GLN A 34 -17.39 -0.10 -16.09
CA GLN A 34 -17.79 -0.99 -14.98
C GLN A 34 -16.59 -1.72 -14.37
N CYS A 35 -15.58 -2.09 -15.15
CA CYS A 35 -14.37 -2.76 -14.66
C CYS A 35 -13.47 -1.85 -13.80
N SER A 36 -13.40 -0.55 -14.12
CA SER A 36 -12.55 0.39 -13.38
C SER A 36 -13.14 0.73 -11.99
N THR A 37 -14.46 0.77 -11.88
CA THR A 37 -15.15 1.11 -10.62
C THR A 37 -15.19 -0.06 -9.63
N THR A 38 -15.28 -1.31 -10.09
CA THR A 38 -15.27 -2.50 -9.19
C THR A 38 -13.90 -2.76 -8.55
N GLN A 39 -12.79 -2.39 -9.20
CA GLN A 39 -11.47 -2.49 -8.57
C GLN A 39 -11.21 -1.41 -7.51
N LEU A 40 -11.76 -0.21 -7.69
CA LEU A 40 -11.59 0.87 -6.72
C LEU A 40 -12.39 0.64 -5.42
N GLN A 41 -13.58 0.03 -5.49
CA GLN A 41 -14.38 -0.28 -4.29
C GLN A 41 -13.86 -1.48 -3.48
N ASN A 42 -13.11 -2.40 -4.08
CA ASN A 42 -12.36 -3.42 -3.31
C ASN A 42 -11.08 -2.86 -2.68
N SER A 43 -10.64 -1.66 -3.09
CA SER A 43 -9.45 -1.02 -2.55
C SER A 43 -9.72 -0.26 -1.24
N THR A 44 -10.97 0.04 -0.90
CA THR A 44 -11.34 0.58 0.42
C THR A 44 -11.50 -0.51 1.48
N ALA A 45 -11.58 -1.79 1.07
CA ALA A 45 -11.45 -2.95 1.96
C ALA A 45 -10.04 -3.58 1.93
N ALA A 46 -9.13 -3.05 1.10
CA ALA A 46 -7.75 -3.48 1.02
C ALA A 46 -6.98 -3.04 2.27
N GLY A 47 -6.93 -3.95 3.24
CA GLY A 47 -5.82 -4.16 4.16
C GLY A 47 -5.42 -2.97 5.01
N ARG A 48 -5.89 -2.95 6.26
CA ARG A 48 -5.25 -2.22 7.38
C ARG A 48 -3.87 -2.82 7.75
N GLU A 49 -3.20 -3.45 6.80
CA GLU A 49 -1.92 -4.12 6.97
C GLU A 49 -0.77 -3.15 6.68
N CYS A 50 0.31 -3.31 7.43
CA CYS A 50 1.52 -2.55 7.26
C CYS A 50 2.57 -3.44 6.60
N TRP A 51 3.42 -2.86 5.77
CA TRP A 51 4.53 -3.56 5.13
C TRP A 51 5.84 -2.94 5.57
N PHE A 52 6.74 -3.76 6.12
CA PHE A 52 8.08 -3.34 6.49
C PHE A 52 9.08 -4.38 5.99
N ASN A 53 10.04 -3.96 5.15
CA ASN A 53 11.07 -4.83 4.58
C ASN A 53 10.51 -6.17 4.03
N TRP A 54 9.51 -6.08 3.14
CA TRP A 54 8.81 -7.24 2.54
C TRP A 54 8.04 -8.13 3.52
N THR A 55 8.02 -7.77 4.80
CA THR A 55 7.24 -8.46 5.82
C THR A 55 5.90 -7.76 5.99
N LYS A 56 4.83 -8.55 5.87
CA LYS A 56 3.47 -8.11 6.14
C LYS A 56 3.19 -8.19 7.64
N ILE A 57 2.71 -7.08 8.19
CA ILE A 57 2.31 -6.94 9.59
C ILE A 57 0.82 -6.65 9.61
N VAL A 58 0.04 -7.53 10.22
CA VAL A 58 -1.42 -7.39 10.28
C VAL A 58 -1.80 -6.27 11.26
N ASP A 59 -2.92 -5.61 11.00
CA ASP A 59 -3.50 -4.62 11.93
C ASP A 59 -3.57 -5.16 13.37
N GLY A 60 -3.09 -4.38 14.33
CA GLY A 60 -3.02 -4.73 15.74
C GLY A 60 -1.86 -5.64 16.13
N GLN A 61 -1.01 -6.07 15.19
CA GLN A 61 0.17 -6.88 15.49
C GLN A 61 1.43 -6.03 15.63
N THR A 62 2.36 -6.55 16.44
CA THR A 62 3.71 -5.99 16.59
C THR A 62 4.74 -6.95 16.01
N HIS A 63 5.63 -6.44 15.16
CA HIS A 63 6.79 -7.15 14.65
C HIS A 63 8.06 -6.66 15.36
N GLY A 64 8.81 -7.56 15.99
CA GLY A 64 10.02 -7.19 16.72
C GLY A 64 11.27 -7.18 15.84
N LEU A 65 12.05 -6.11 15.92
CA LEU A 65 13.38 -6.02 15.33
C LEU A 65 14.45 -6.34 16.37
N GLU A 66 15.58 -6.87 15.91
CA GLU A 66 16.77 -7.12 16.74
C GLU A 66 17.72 -5.91 16.76
N THR A 67 18.01 -5.33 15.59
CA THR A 67 18.88 -4.15 15.47
C THR A 67 18.25 -3.11 14.53
N PRO A 68 17.83 -1.93 15.03
CA PRO A 68 17.75 -1.55 16.44
C PRO A 68 16.70 -2.39 17.20
N CYS A 69 16.88 -2.53 18.53
CA CYS A 69 15.95 -3.29 19.38
C CYS A 69 14.65 -2.50 19.61
N VAL A 70 13.70 -2.61 18.68
CA VAL A 70 12.42 -1.90 18.68
C VAL A 70 11.29 -2.79 18.18
N GLY A 71 10.06 -2.50 18.59
CA GLY A 71 8.84 -3.10 18.04
C GLY A 71 8.25 -2.22 16.94
N LEU A 72 7.69 -2.84 15.90
CA LEU A 72 6.89 -2.19 14.86
C LEU A 72 5.44 -2.57 15.04
N ASN A 73 4.61 -1.66 15.54
CA ASN A 73 3.19 -1.91 15.72
C ASN A 73 2.40 -1.38 14.53
N CYS A 74 1.55 -2.22 13.95
CA CYS A 74 0.64 -1.81 12.89
C CYS A 74 -0.72 -1.45 13.49
N THR A 75 -1.25 -0.28 13.18
CA THR A 75 -2.58 0.13 13.63
C THR A 75 -3.27 0.96 12.54
N ASN A 76 -4.38 0.45 12.02
CA ASN A 76 -5.15 1.01 10.91
C ASN A 76 -4.27 1.35 9.69
N GLY A 77 -3.35 0.45 9.33
CA GLY A 77 -2.41 0.66 8.22
C GLY A 77 -1.28 1.67 8.52
N THR A 78 -1.17 2.16 9.75
CA THR A 78 -0.07 3.01 10.20
C THR A 78 0.93 2.20 11.02
N LEU A 79 2.20 2.27 10.63
CA LEU A 79 3.30 1.64 11.34
C LEU A 79 3.85 2.61 12.41
N THR A 80 3.89 2.21 13.66
CA THR A 80 4.50 2.97 14.76
C THR A 80 5.66 2.21 15.39
N LEU A 81 6.71 2.94 15.76
CA LEU A 81 7.86 2.40 16.46
C LEU A 81 7.58 2.37 17.96
N ILE A 82 7.94 1.27 18.61
CA ILE A 82 7.86 1.06 20.05
C ILE A 82 9.26 0.81 20.58
N ASP A 83 9.78 1.75 21.34
CA ASP A 83 11.07 1.62 22.01
C ASP A 83 10.97 0.77 23.28
N CYS A 84 12.12 0.23 23.72
CA CYS A 84 12.23 -0.43 25.00
C CYS A 84 12.03 0.57 26.15
N ASN A 85 10.95 0.44 26.92
CA ASN A 85 10.67 1.26 28.11
C ASN A 85 11.47 0.80 29.35
N THR A 86 12.79 0.72 29.24
CA THR A 86 13.66 0.27 30.33
C THR A 86 14.91 1.14 30.38
N THR A 87 15.25 1.66 31.55
CA THR A 87 16.50 2.38 31.78
C THR A 87 17.64 1.38 32.02
N LYS A 88 18.86 1.70 31.58
CA LYS A 88 20.06 0.90 31.89
C LYS A 88 20.25 0.93 33.42
N PRO A 89 20.24 -0.24 34.11
CA PRO A 89 20.43 -0.27 35.55
C PRO A 89 21.84 0.21 35.93
N GLU A 90 21.96 0.79 37.12
CA GLU A 90 23.25 1.24 37.64
C GLU A 90 24.21 0.07 37.89
N ARG A 91 25.50 0.36 37.82
CA ARG A 91 26.57 -0.63 37.96
C ARG A 91 26.80 -0.92 39.45
N GLU A 92 26.15 -1.95 39.97
CA GLU A 92 26.34 -2.39 41.37
C GLU A 92 27.48 -3.42 41.51
N ASP A 93 27.69 -4.27 40.51
CA ASP A 93 28.49 -5.50 40.60
C ASP A 93 29.82 -5.42 39.83
N GLY A 94 30.20 -4.22 39.39
CA GLY A 94 31.43 -4.00 38.62
C GLY A 94 31.39 -4.56 37.19
N CYS A 95 30.26 -5.07 36.68
CA CYS A 95 30.14 -5.51 35.29
C CYS A 95 29.35 -4.53 34.43
N GLU A 96 29.57 -4.55 33.12
CA GLU A 96 28.74 -3.78 32.21
C GLU A 96 27.39 -4.48 32.01
N ARG A 97 26.33 -3.69 31.80
CA ARG A 97 25.00 -4.18 31.48
C ARG A 97 24.73 -3.87 30.01
N GLU A 98 24.47 -4.91 29.25
CA GLU A 98 24.19 -4.85 27.81
C GLU A 98 22.77 -5.31 27.54
N ARG A 99 22.24 -4.93 26.37
CA ARG A 99 20.95 -5.43 25.90
C ARG A 99 21.09 -6.92 25.58
N HIS A 100 20.09 -7.71 25.97
CA HIS A 100 20.02 -9.11 25.59
C HIS A 100 19.95 -9.24 24.06
N SER A 101 20.48 -10.33 23.51
CA SER A 101 20.38 -10.60 22.07
C SER A 101 18.97 -11.05 21.67
N GLY A 102 18.67 -11.01 20.37
CA GLY A 102 17.38 -11.44 19.81
C GLY A 102 16.42 -10.30 19.48
N THR A 103 15.16 -10.63 19.26
CA THR A 103 14.13 -9.68 18.80
C THR A 103 13.37 -9.03 19.94
N TYR A 104 12.83 -7.84 19.70
CA TYR A 104 11.89 -7.20 20.62
C TYR A 104 10.71 -8.15 20.95
N PRO A 105 10.25 -8.24 22.21
CA PRO A 105 10.67 -7.45 23.38
C PRO A 105 11.84 -8.07 24.17
N GLU A 106 12.36 -9.23 23.77
CA GLU A 106 13.37 -9.96 24.53
C GLU A 106 14.70 -9.20 24.59
N CYS A 107 15.11 -8.56 23.49
CA CYS A 107 16.30 -7.72 23.48
C CYS A 107 16.20 -6.47 24.38
N CYS A 108 15.01 -6.13 24.88
CA CYS A 108 14.85 -5.05 25.84
C CYS A 108 15.34 -5.42 27.25
N LYS A 109 15.59 -6.71 27.55
CA LYS A 109 16.11 -7.11 28.85
C LYS A 109 17.60 -6.73 28.98
N TRP A 110 18.01 -6.31 30.16
CA TRP A 110 19.42 -6.04 30.46
C TRP A 110 20.06 -7.29 31.04
N VAL A 111 21.14 -7.74 30.41
CA VAL A 111 21.96 -8.86 30.90
C VAL A 111 23.32 -8.38 31.35
N ARG A 112 23.91 -9.17 32.24
CA ARG A 112 25.24 -8.92 32.79
C ARG A 112 26.28 -9.37 31.77
N ALA A 113 27.10 -8.44 31.30
CA ALA A 113 28.28 -8.69 30.50
C ALA A 113 29.51 -8.53 31.42
N CYS A 114 29.93 -9.66 31.99
CA CYS A 114 31.29 -9.90 32.43
C CYS A 114 31.82 -11.07 31.58
#